data_AF-A0A5C5Y6F8-F1
#
_entry.id   AF-A0A5C5Y6F8-F1
#
_cell.length_a   1.000
_cell.length_b   1.000
_cell.length_c   1.000
_cell.angle_alpha   90.00
_cell.angle_beta   90.00
_cell.angle_gamma   90.00
#
_symmetry.space_group_name_H-M   'P 1'
#
loop_
_entity.id
_entity.type
_entity.pdbx_description
1 polymer ?
#
loop_
_entity_poly.entity_id
_entity_poly.type
_entity_poly.pdbx_seq_one_letter_code
_entity_poly.pdbx_strand_id
1 'polypeptide(L)'
;MKLILRVFTAFCIGTVITQMIMLGYFASTGSLSHETGVKVVALMNGIDISGNRLQKILRDAEEREQPDFEEILEARRLEGMNMDLRLRSQKRARDELSEQMAVLVEETQVFDGRIQSINDEIARVKAGIRDQGAIERQQTIQSLEADAAKDQLLRIYDDEKIDEVVGIIKAMPIDKRSEILAEFETEDEKDKLHEIIRRIGDGQPETTAIEQAGR
;
A
#
# COMPACT_ATOMS: atom_id res chain seq x y z
N MET A 1 -51.20 37.78 22.50
CA MET A 1 -52.03 36.56 22.33
C MET A 1 -51.40 35.47 21.46
N LYS A 2 -50.83 35.76 20.28
CA LYS A 2 -50.26 34.73 19.37
C LYS A 2 -49.05 33.95 19.91
N LEU A 3 -48.31 34.50 20.87
CA LEU A 3 -47.09 33.88 21.41
C LEU A 3 -47.37 32.80 22.46
N ILE A 4 -48.40 33.00 23.31
CA ILE A 4 -48.83 32.03 24.34
C ILE A 4 -49.42 30.77 23.68
N LEU A 5 -50.21 30.94 22.62
CA LEU A 5 -50.82 29.82 21.90
C LEU A 5 -49.76 28.89 21.28
N ARG A 6 -48.67 29.47 20.75
CA ARG A 6 -47.55 28.72 20.14
C ARG A 6 -46.79 27.90 21.17
N VAL A 7 -46.54 28.45 22.36
CA VAL A 7 -45.87 27.74 23.45
C VAL A 7 -46.72 26.56 23.93
N PHE A 8 -48.04 26.74 24.04
CA PHE A 8 -48.93 25.66 24.47
C PHE A 8 -49.01 24.53 23.43
N THR A 9 -49.09 24.85 22.14
CA THR A 9 -49.04 23.84 21.07
C THR A 9 -47.70 23.13 21.01
N ALA A 10 -46.58 23.84 21.20
CA ALA A 10 -45.26 23.23 21.22
C ALA A 10 -45.10 22.27 22.41
N PHE A 11 -45.66 22.63 23.58
CA PHE A 11 -45.67 21.75 24.76
C PHE A 11 -46.51 20.49 24.54
N CYS A 12 -47.73 20.63 23.99
CA CYS A 12 -48.58 19.47 23.66
C CYS A 12 -47.90 18.54 22.64
N ILE A 13 -47.33 19.08 21.55
CA ILE A 13 -46.64 18.27 20.54
C ILE A 13 -45.43 17.56 21.16
N GLY A 14 -44.66 18.25 22.01
CA GLY A 14 -43.56 17.65 22.75
C GLY A 14 -43.99 16.48 23.63
N THR A 15 -45.08 16.62 24.39
CA THR A 15 -45.58 15.54 25.26
C THR A 15 -46.04 14.31 24.47
N VAL A 16 -46.71 14.51 23.32
CA VAL A 16 -47.18 13.41 22.47
C VAL A 16 -46.01 12.66 21.84
N ILE A 17 -44.98 13.38 21.36
CA ILE A 17 -43.77 12.77 20.79
C ILE A 17 -43.04 11.96 21.87
N THR A 18 -42.94 12.49 23.09
CA THR A 18 -42.27 11.80 24.20
C THR A 18 -42.98 10.49 24.56
N GLN A 19 -44.32 10.50 24.60
CA GLN A 19 -45.13 9.30 24.82
C GLN A 19 -44.97 8.27 23.69
N MET A 20 -44.88 8.72 22.44
CA MET A 20 -44.70 7.85 21.28
C MET A 20 -43.32 7.19 21.28
N ILE A 21 -42.26 7.92 21.65
CA ILE A 21 -40.91 7.39 21.78
C ILE A 21 -40.83 6.39 22.94
N MET A 22 -41.46 6.70 24.08
CA MET A 22 -41.47 5.80 25.24
C MET A 22 -42.19 4.48 24.91
N LEU A 23 -43.34 4.54 24.22
CA LEU A 23 -44.04 3.34 23.73
C LEU A 23 -43.21 2.56 22.71
N GLY A 24 -42.56 3.24 21.76
CA GLY A 24 -41.67 2.61 20.79
C GLY A 24 -40.48 1.91 21.44
N TYR A 25 -39.89 2.53 22.46
CA TYR A 25 -38.79 1.96 23.23
C TYR A 25 -39.23 0.71 24.03
N PHE A 26 -40.40 0.75 24.67
CA PHE A 26 -40.94 -0.41 25.38
C PHE A 26 -41.32 -1.56 24.44
N ALA A 27 -41.78 -1.25 23.22
CA ALA A 27 -42.04 -2.25 22.19
C ALA A 27 -40.75 -2.86 21.63
N SER A 28 -39.70 -2.06 21.39
CA SER A 28 -38.42 -2.55 20.83
C SER A 28 -37.60 -3.35 21.84
N THR A 29 -37.72 -3.07 23.14
CA THR A 29 -37.06 -3.84 24.21
C THR A 29 -37.74 -5.18 24.51
N GLY A 30 -38.81 -5.53 23.78
CA GLY A 30 -39.49 -6.83 23.90
C GLY A 30 -40.25 -7.04 25.22
N SER A 31 -40.43 -5.99 26.01
CA SER A 31 -41.10 -6.05 27.31
C SER A 31 -42.64 -6.10 27.21
N LEU A 32 -43.21 -5.74 26.06
CA LEU A 32 -44.61 -5.98 25.69
C LEU A 32 -44.79 -7.39 25.08
N SER A 33 -44.37 -8.41 25.82
CA SER A 33 -44.83 -9.78 25.56
C SER A 33 -46.27 -9.94 26.06
N HIS A 34 -47.05 -10.82 25.43
CA HIS A 34 -48.39 -11.22 25.86
C HIS A 34 -48.42 -11.62 27.37
N GLU A 35 -47.28 -12.04 27.89
CA GLU A 35 -47.03 -12.38 29.30
C GLU A 35 -47.15 -11.17 30.26
N THR A 36 -46.77 -9.96 29.83
CA THR A 36 -46.88 -8.73 30.64
C THR A 36 -48.32 -8.23 30.69
N GLY A 37 -49.07 -8.36 29.59
CA GLY A 37 -50.51 -8.06 29.55
C GLY A 37 -51.32 -9.00 30.45
N VAL A 38 -51.00 -10.30 30.46
CA VAL A 38 -51.61 -11.27 31.38
C VAL A 38 -51.22 -10.96 32.82
N LYS A 39 -49.99 -10.54 33.10
CA LYS A 39 -49.56 -10.13 34.46
C LYS A 39 -50.34 -8.94 34.98
N VAL A 40 -50.58 -7.91 34.16
CA VAL A 40 -51.37 -6.74 34.56
C VAL A 40 -52.84 -7.10 34.78
N VAL A 41 -53.43 -7.92 33.90
CA VAL A 41 -54.82 -8.39 34.05
C VAL A 41 -54.99 -9.30 35.26
N ALA A 42 -54.01 -10.15 35.55
CA ALA A 42 -54.03 -11.03 36.73
C ALA A 42 -53.79 -10.26 38.03
N LEU A 43 -52.92 -9.24 38.02
CA LEU A 43 -52.69 -8.37 39.18
C LEU A 43 -53.95 -7.54 39.50
N MET A 44 -54.67 -7.06 38.48
CA MET A 44 -55.98 -6.40 38.67
C MET A 44 -57.07 -7.36 39.16
N ASN A 45 -56.97 -8.65 38.88
CA ASN A 45 -57.84 -9.70 39.43
C ASN A 45 -57.33 -10.27 40.78
N GLY A 46 -56.28 -9.69 41.37
CA GLY A 46 -55.77 -10.07 42.69
C GLY A 46 -54.97 -11.38 42.75
N ILE A 47 -54.50 -11.89 41.61
CA ILE A 47 -53.69 -13.12 41.55
C ILE A 47 -52.21 -12.73 41.51
N ASP A 48 -51.50 -12.96 42.61
CA ASP A 48 -50.06 -12.71 42.71
C ASP A 48 -49.27 -13.80 41.97
N ILE A 49 -48.91 -13.53 40.71
CA ILE A 49 -48.11 -14.44 39.85
C ILE A 49 -46.69 -14.65 40.40
N SER A 50 -46.22 -13.76 41.29
CA SER A 50 -44.89 -13.83 41.90
C SER A 50 -44.71 -15.11 42.72
N GLY A 51 -45.75 -15.51 43.48
CA GLY A 51 -45.76 -16.74 44.28
C GLY A 51 -45.73 -18.00 43.42
N ASN A 52 -46.52 -18.04 42.34
CA ASN A 52 -46.55 -19.19 41.43
C ASN A 52 -45.23 -19.37 40.66
N ARG A 53 -44.55 -18.28 40.28
CA ARG A 53 -43.23 -18.37 39.63
C ARG A 53 -42.16 -18.85 40.62
N LEU A 54 -42.19 -18.37 41.86
CA LEU A 54 -41.26 -18.82 42.90
C LEU A 54 -41.50 -20.29 43.28
N GLN A 55 -42.77 -20.70 43.40
CA GLN A 55 -43.15 -22.08 43.69
C GLN A 55 -42.81 -23.02 42.52
N LYS A 56 -42.91 -22.54 41.28
CA LYS A 56 -42.46 -23.29 40.10
C LYS A 56 -40.94 -23.45 40.08
N ILE A 57 -40.18 -22.42 40.39
CA ILE A 57 -38.70 -22.51 40.49
C ILE A 57 -38.27 -23.45 41.62
N LEU A 58 -38.96 -23.43 42.77
CA LEU A 58 -38.67 -24.33 43.88
C LEU A 58 -39.02 -25.78 43.54
N ARG A 59 -40.15 -26.02 42.87
CA ARG A 59 -40.55 -27.35 42.41
C ARG A 59 -39.63 -27.89 41.31
N ASP A 60 -39.25 -27.04 40.36
CA ASP A 60 -38.28 -27.36 39.30
C ASP A 60 -36.86 -27.55 39.86
N ALA A 61 -36.55 -27.06 41.07
CA ALA A 61 -35.28 -27.30 41.76
C ALA A 61 -35.32 -28.59 42.59
N GLU A 62 -36.48 -28.96 43.14
CA GLU A 62 -36.71 -30.20 43.89
C GLU A 62 -36.84 -31.42 42.96
N GLU A 63 -37.34 -31.23 41.73
CA GLU A 63 -37.42 -32.26 40.68
C GLU A 63 -36.09 -32.44 39.90
N ARG A 64 -35.00 -31.74 40.25
CA ARG A 64 -33.69 -32.02 39.64
C ARG A 64 -33.10 -33.28 40.23
N GLU A 65 -33.07 -34.34 39.42
CA GLU A 65 -32.26 -35.52 39.67
C GLU A 65 -30.82 -35.07 39.93
N GLN A 66 -30.30 -35.39 41.13
CA GLN A 66 -28.90 -35.13 41.45
C GLN A 66 -28.07 -36.16 40.71
N PRO A 67 -27.10 -35.74 39.88
CA PRO A 67 -26.33 -36.66 39.07
C PRO A 67 -25.54 -37.61 39.97
N ASP A 68 -25.49 -38.88 39.58
CA ASP A 68 -24.68 -39.87 40.28
C ASP A 68 -23.19 -39.60 40.08
N PHE A 69 -22.35 -40.08 41.00
CA PHE A 69 -20.91 -39.86 40.94
C PHE A 69 -20.28 -40.39 39.63
N GLU A 70 -20.78 -41.51 39.11
CA GLU A 70 -20.31 -42.07 37.83
C GLU A 70 -20.63 -41.16 36.64
N GLU A 71 -21.82 -40.55 36.61
CA GLU A 71 -22.23 -39.61 35.55
C GLU A 71 -21.35 -38.36 35.54
N ILE A 72 -21.00 -37.83 36.72
CA ILE A 72 -20.09 -36.67 36.85
C ILE A 72 -18.69 -37.05 36.35
N LEU A 73 -18.21 -38.25 36.66
CA LEU A 73 -16.90 -38.72 36.25
C LEU A 73 -16.83 -38.94 34.73
N GLU A 74 -17.88 -39.50 34.13
CA GLU A 74 -17.99 -39.67 32.69
C GLU A 74 -18.07 -38.33 31.96
N ALA A 75 -18.91 -37.40 32.44
CA ALA A 75 -19.03 -36.06 31.88
C ALA A 75 -17.67 -35.33 31.88
N ARG A 76 -16.92 -35.39 32.97
CA ARG A 76 -15.57 -34.80 33.06
C ARG A 76 -14.57 -35.47 32.11
N ARG A 77 -14.65 -36.79 31.91
CA ARG A 77 -13.80 -37.50 30.94
C ARG A 77 -14.10 -37.06 29.51
N LEU A 78 -15.37 -36.98 29.14
CA LEU A 78 -15.80 -36.52 27.82
C LEU A 78 -15.40 -35.06 27.57
N GLU A 79 -15.56 -34.19 28.56
CA GLU A 79 -15.13 -32.80 28.48
C GLU A 79 -13.61 -32.68 28.30
N GLY A 80 -12.83 -33.45 29.07
CA GLY A 80 -11.38 -33.51 28.94
C GLY A 80 -10.93 -34.01 27.55
N MET A 81 -11.59 -35.03 27.02
CA MET A 81 -11.32 -35.54 25.67
C MET A 81 -11.65 -34.50 24.59
N ASN A 82 -12.78 -33.80 24.71
CA ASN A 82 -13.18 -32.74 23.78
C ASN A 82 -12.18 -31.57 23.81
N MET A 83 -11.71 -31.20 25.00
CA MET A 83 -10.69 -30.16 25.16
C MET A 83 -9.37 -30.55 24.49
N ASP A 84 -8.90 -31.78 24.65
CA ASP A 84 -7.69 -32.28 24.00
C ASP A 84 -7.84 -32.31 22.46
N LEU A 85 -8.99 -32.77 21.95
CA LEU A 85 -9.28 -32.73 20.51
C LEU A 85 -9.23 -31.30 19.96
N ARG A 86 -9.81 -30.32 20.68
CA ARG A 86 -9.77 -28.92 20.29
C ARG A 86 -8.35 -28.34 20.34
N LEU A 87 -7.56 -28.68 21.35
CA LEU A 87 -6.17 -28.24 21.45
C LEU A 87 -5.33 -28.83 20.31
N ARG A 88 -5.55 -30.09 19.94
CA ARG A 88 -4.85 -30.72 18.80
C ARG A 88 -5.25 -30.09 17.47
N SER A 89 -6.53 -29.81 17.24
CA SER A 89 -6.96 -29.16 16.01
C SER A 89 -6.40 -27.74 15.88
N GLN A 90 -6.41 -26.97 16.97
CA GLN A 90 -5.82 -25.62 17.00
C GLN A 90 -4.31 -25.64 16.76
N LYS A 91 -3.58 -26.60 17.36
CA LYS A 91 -2.14 -26.77 17.10
C LYS A 91 -1.86 -27.08 15.63
N ARG A 92 -2.59 -28.04 15.04
CA ARG A 92 -2.44 -28.38 13.61
C ARG A 92 -2.70 -27.18 12.70
N ALA A 93 -3.79 -26.44 12.94
CA ALA A 93 -4.10 -25.25 12.15
C ALA A 93 -3.00 -24.18 12.28
N ARG A 94 -2.45 -23.99 13.47
CA ARG A 94 -1.33 -23.06 13.70
C ARG A 94 -0.07 -23.52 12.95
N ASP A 95 0.24 -24.81 13.03
CA ASP A 95 1.41 -25.40 12.35
C ASP A 95 1.29 -25.24 10.83
N GLU A 96 0.13 -25.56 10.27
CA GLU A 96 -0.17 -25.39 8.84
C GLU A 96 -0.06 -23.93 8.38
N LEU A 97 -0.63 -22.98 9.15
CA LEU A 97 -0.48 -21.56 8.86
C LEU A 97 0.98 -21.09 8.91
N SER A 98 1.76 -21.63 9.85
CA SER A 98 3.18 -21.28 9.98
C SER A 98 3.99 -21.80 8.78
N GLU A 99 3.68 -23.01 8.30
CA GLU A 99 4.27 -23.58 7.10
C GLU A 99 3.92 -22.77 5.84
N GLN A 100 2.65 -22.44 5.66
CA GLN A 100 2.21 -21.60 4.53
C GLN A 100 2.86 -20.22 4.54
N MET A 101 3.00 -19.59 5.72
CA MET A 101 3.72 -18.32 5.85
C MET A 101 5.20 -18.45 5.49
N ALA A 102 5.86 -19.54 5.89
CA ALA A 102 7.26 -19.76 5.55
C ALA A 102 7.45 -19.89 4.03
N VAL A 103 6.57 -20.63 3.35
CA VAL A 103 6.57 -20.76 1.88
C VAL A 103 6.35 -19.42 1.21
N LEU A 104 5.36 -18.63 1.65
CA LEU A 104 5.10 -17.32 1.06
C LEU A 104 6.27 -16.35 1.23
N VAL A 105 6.94 -16.38 2.39
CA VAL A 105 8.15 -15.57 2.62
C VAL A 105 9.27 -15.98 1.67
N GLU A 106 9.50 -17.29 1.48
CA GLU A 106 10.50 -17.79 0.53
C GLU A 106 10.17 -17.40 -0.91
N GLU A 107 8.91 -17.59 -1.34
CA GLU A 107 8.46 -17.20 -2.68
C GLU A 107 8.62 -15.70 -2.94
N THR A 108 8.30 -14.88 -1.93
CA THR A 108 8.47 -13.41 -2.02
C THR A 108 9.94 -13.05 -2.16
N GLN A 109 10.84 -13.65 -1.37
CA GLN A 109 12.28 -13.41 -1.48
C GLN A 109 12.84 -13.81 -2.85
N VAL A 110 12.39 -14.95 -3.40
CA VAL A 110 12.78 -15.39 -4.74
C VAL A 110 12.26 -14.42 -5.80
N PHE A 111 11.02 -13.95 -5.67
CA PHE A 111 10.44 -12.98 -6.59
C PHE A 111 11.18 -11.65 -6.56
N ASP A 112 11.44 -11.11 -5.38
CA ASP A 112 12.18 -9.85 -5.19
C ASP A 112 13.60 -9.95 -5.78
N GLY A 113 14.28 -11.08 -5.54
CA GLY A 113 15.59 -11.35 -6.14
C GLY A 113 15.54 -11.39 -7.67
N ARG A 114 14.49 -11.97 -8.27
CA ARG A 114 14.29 -11.96 -9.73
C ARG A 114 14.06 -10.55 -10.26
N ILE A 115 13.22 -9.76 -9.61
CA ILE A 115 12.96 -8.37 -10.02
C ILE A 115 14.25 -7.55 -9.96
N GLN A 116 15.05 -7.70 -8.91
CA GLN A 116 16.35 -7.06 -8.82
C GLN A 116 17.27 -7.48 -9.97
N SER A 117 17.39 -8.78 -10.24
CA SER A 117 18.24 -9.28 -11.34
C SER A 117 17.82 -8.77 -12.72
N ILE A 118 16.52 -8.66 -12.97
CA ILE A 118 15.96 -8.12 -14.21
C ILE A 118 16.28 -6.63 -14.33
N ASN A 119 16.11 -5.88 -13.24
CA ASN A 119 16.43 -4.45 -13.23
C ASN A 119 17.92 -4.21 -13.49
N ASP A 120 18.79 -5.03 -12.89
CA ASP A 120 20.23 -4.97 -13.11
C ASP A 120 20.61 -5.30 -14.57
N GLU A 121 19.96 -6.31 -15.16
CA GLU A 121 20.16 -6.67 -16.57
C GLU A 121 19.67 -5.56 -17.51
N ILE A 122 18.48 -5.00 -17.25
CA ILE A 122 17.94 -3.85 -18.01
C ILE A 122 18.90 -2.65 -17.90
N ALA A 123 19.42 -2.35 -16.71
CA ALA A 123 20.37 -1.27 -16.51
C ALA A 123 21.66 -1.51 -17.30
N ARG A 124 22.21 -2.73 -17.25
CA ARG A 124 23.40 -3.13 -18.01
C ARG A 124 23.18 -3.03 -19.53
N VAL A 125 22.06 -3.54 -20.03
CA VAL A 125 21.72 -3.48 -21.46
C VAL A 125 21.54 -2.03 -21.90
N LYS A 126 20.84 -1.19 -21.11
CA LYS A 126 20.69 0.23 -21.41
C LYS A 126 22.03 0.97 -21.43
N ALA A 127 22.91 0.70 -20.48
CA ALA A 127 24.26 1.27 -20.46
C ALA A 127 25.04 0.84 -21.72
N GLY A 128 25.05 -0.45 -22.05
CA GLY A 128 25.70 -0.97 -23.25
C GLY A 128 25.16 -0.38 -24.55
N ILE A 129 23.84 -0.21 -24.68
CA ILE A 129 23.23 0.44 -25.86
C ILE A 129 23.64 1.91 -25.96
N ARG A 130 23.69 2.64 -24.83
CA ARG A 130 24.13 4.05 -24.81
C ARG A 130 25.59 4.18 -25.23
N ASP A 131 26.45 3.32 -24.70
CA ASP A 131 27.88 3.31 -25.01
C ASP A 131 28.11 2.95 -26.48
N GLN A 132 27.44 1.90 -26.97
CA GLN A 132 27.51 1.49 -28.37
C GLN A 132 26.98 2.59 -29.31
N GLY A 133 25.86 3.23 -28.96
CA GLY A 133 25.32 4.34 -29.73
C GLY A 133 26.25 5.57 -29.72
N ALA A 134 26.99 5.82 -28.65
CA ALA A 134 28.01 6.88 -28.63
C ALA A 134 29.19 6.55 -29.55
N ILE A 135 29.67 5.30 -29.54
CA ILE A 135 30.74 4.82 -30.42
C ILE A 135 30.31 4.91 -31.90
N GLU A 136 29.10 4.46 -32.23
CA GLU A 136 28.56 4.52 -33.59
C GLU A 136 28.40 5.96 -34.07
N ARG A 137 27.92 6.88 -33.21
CA ARG A 137 27.89 8.31 -33.54
C ARG A 137 29.28 8.86 -33.83
N GLN A 138 30.27 8.53 -33.00
CA GLN A 138 31.65 8.94 -33.21
C GLN A 138 32.19 8.43 -34.55
N GLN A 139 32.02 7.14 -34.84
CA GLN A 139 32.46 6.54 -36.10
C GLN A 139 31.75 7.14 -37.32
N THR A 140 30.47 7.47 -37.17
CA THR A 140 29.69 8.14 -38.23
C THR A 140 30.23 9.54 -38.49
N ILE A 141 30.49 10.35 -37.45
CA ILE A 141 31.06 11.69 -37.64
C ILE A 141 32.46 11.61 -38.25
N GLN A 142 33.27 10.62 -37.85
CA GLN A 142 34.62 10.40 -38.39
C GLN A 142 34.64 9.97 -39.86
N SER A 143 33.55 9.37 -40.37
CA SER A 143 33.44 8.94 -41.76
C SER A 143 32.91 10.03 -42.70
N LEU A 144 32.38 11.13 -42.15
CA LEU A 144 31.97 12.30 -42.92
C LEU A 144 33.18 13.07 -43.47
N GLU A 145 32.93 13.87 -44.51
CA GLU A 145 33.85 14.89 -44.97
C GLU A 145 34.00 16.01 -43.91
N ALA A 146 35.11 16.74 -43.95
CA ALA A 146 35.51 17.63 -42.86
C ALA A 146 34.50 18.77 -42.62
N ASP A 147 33.95 19.31 -43.70
CA ASP A 147 32.92 20.36 -43.70
C ASP A 147 31.60 19.87 -43.07
N ALA A 148 31.11 18.70 -43.49
CA ALA A 148 29.90 18.08 -42.98
C ALA A 148 30.05 17.65 -41.51
N ALA A 149 31.24 17.18 -41.12
CA ALA A 149 31.55 16.82 -39.75
C ALA A 149 31.54 18.07 -38.85
N LYS A 150 32.15 19.19 -39.28
CA LYS A 150 32.07 20.47 -38.57
C LYS A 150 30.62 20.90 -38.36
N ASP A 151 29.82 20.92 -39.42
CA ASP A 151 28.42 21.33 -39.35
C ASP A 151 27.63 20.49 -38.34
N GLN A 152 27.89 19.17 -38.32
CA GLN A 152 27.25 18.28 -37.36
C GLN A 152 27.72 18.55 -35.92
N LEU A 153 28.99 18.85 -35.70
CA LEU A 153 29.52 19.21 -34.37
C LEU A 153 28.95 20.55 -33.88
N LEU A 154 28.81 21.54 -34.76
CA LEU A 154 28.19 22.83 -34.44
C LEU A 154 26.72 22.66 -34.06
N ARG A 155 25.96 21.80 -34.75
CA ARG A 155 24.58 21.48 -34.36
C ARG A 155 24.49 20.85 -32.97
N ILE A 156 25.40 19.92 -32.64
CA ILE A 156 25.45 19.31 -31.30
C ILE A 156 25.85 20.35 -30.25
N TYR A 157 26.76 21.26 -30.59
CA TYR A 157 27.14 22.37 -29.73
C TYR A 157 25.93 23.29 -29.46
N ASP A 158 25.20 23.67 -30.50
CA ASP A 158 24.03 24.55 -30.42
C ASP A 158 22.87 23.91 -29.63
N ASP A 159 22.79 22.57 -29.61
CA ASP A 159 21.88 21.78 -28.76
C ASP A 159 22.29 21.75 -27.27
N GLU A 160 23.22 22.62 -26.84
CA GLU A 160 23.79 22.70 -25.48
C GLU A 160 24.55 21.43 -25.03
N LYS A 161 24.94 20.56 -25.97
CA LYS A 161 25.64 19.28 -25.72
C LYS A 161 27.14 19.39 -25.97
N ILE A 162 27.76 20.45 -25.49
CA ILE A 162 29.20 20.71 -25.68
C ILE A 162 30.09 19.58 -25.14
N ASP A 163 29.68 18.93 -24.05
CA ASP A 163 30.42 17.80 -23.48
C ASP A 163 30.47 16.59 -24.43
N GLU A 164 29.40 16.36 -25.22
CA GLU A 164 29.39 15.33 -26.26
C GLU A 164 30.36 15.69 -27.41
N VAL A 165 30.38 16.96 -27.82
CA VAL A 165 31.30 17.48 -28.85
C VAL A 165 32.76 17.28 -28.43
N VAL A 166 33.08 17.66 -27.19
CA VAL A 166 34.41 17.48 -26.59
C VAL A 166 34.79 15.99 -26.55
N GLY A 167 33.88 15.11 -26.13
CA GLY A 167 34.10 13.67 -26.10
C GLY A 167 34.37 13.08 -27.50
N ILE A 168 33.61 13.50 -28.52
CA ILE A 168 33.78 13.06 -29.90
C ILE A 168 35.16 13.49 -30.45
N ILE A 169 35.53 14.76 -30.26
CA ILE A 169 36.80 15.32 -30.75
C ILE A 169 38.01 14.70 -30.04
N LYS A 170 37.91 14.46 -28.73
CA LYS A 170 38.99 13.84 -27.94
C LYS A 170 39.26 12.39 -28.36
N ALA A 171 38.22 11.63 -28.71
CA ALA A 171 38.31 10.24 -29.14
C ALA A 171 38.75 10.07 -30.61
N MET A 172 38.84 11.16 -31.37
CA MET A 172 39.15 11.12 -32.80
C MET A 172 40.66 10.96 -33.08
N PRO A 173 41.06 10.23 -34.14
CA PRO A 173 42.44 10.23 -34.63
C PRO A 173 42.94 11.64 -34.95
N ILE A 174 44.23 11.89 -34.72
CA ILE A 174 44.80 13.24 -34.81
C ILE A 174 44.68 13.86 -36.21
N ASP A 175 44.80 13.04 -37.25
CA ASP A 175 44.73 13.50 -38.65
C ASP A 175 43.32 14.02 -38.96
N LYS A 176 42.29 13.21 -38.66
CA LYS A 176 40.88 13.58 -38.86
C LYS A 176 40.47 14.78 -38.02
N ARG A 177 40.93 14.81 -36.78
CA ARG A 177 40.70 15.94 -35.89
C ARG A 177 41.30 17.22 -36.49
N SER A 178 42.54 17.18 -36.97
CA SER A 178 43.18 18.35 -37.57
C SER A 178 42.45 18.84 -38.82
N GLU A 179 41.97 17.93 -39.67
CA GLU A 179 41.18 18.25 -40.86
C GLU A 179 39.88 18.98 -40.48
N ILE A 180 39.10 18.44 -39.54
CA ILE A 180 37.81 19.02 -39.15
C ILE A 180 37.98 20.37 -38.44
N LEU A 181 38.97 20.51 -37.55
CA LEU A 181 39.17 21.77 -36.83
C LEU A 181 39.63 22.91 -37.75
N ALA A 182 40.22 22.60 -38.90
CA ALA A 182 40.63 23.60 -39.89
C ALA A 182 39.43 24.27 -40.59
N GLU A 183 38.27 23.60 -40.66
CA GLU A 183 37.05 24.08 -41.33
C GLU A 183 36.27 25.14 -40.51
N PHE A 184 36.68 25.41 -39.26
CA PHE A 184 36.10 26.46 -38.41
C PHE A 184 36.70 27.83 -38.81
N GLU A 185 36.13 28.46 -39.83
CA GLU A 185 36.71 29.64 -40.47
C GLU A 185 36.15 30.98 -39.97
N THR A 186 34.87 31.01 -39.62
CA THR A 186 34.20 32.25 -39.19
C THR A 186 34.57 32.63 -37.76
N GLU A 187 34.46 33.92 -37.40
CA GLU A 187 34.81 34.38 -36.05
C GLU A 187 33.93 33.73 -34.95
N ASP A 188 32.63 33.54 -35.22
CA ASP A 188 31.73 32.83 -34.30
C ASP A 188 32.15 31.35 -34.12
N GLU A 189 32.48 30.68 -35.21
CA GLU A 189 32.97 29.29 -35.16
C GLU A 189 34.30 29.18 -34.40
N LYS A 190 35.21 30.13 -34.55
CA LYS A 190 36.49 30.15 -33.82
C LYS A 190 36.30 30.32 -32.32
N ASP A 191 35.34 31.14 -31.90
CA ASP A 191 35.02 31.30 -30.48
C ASP A 191 34.48 29.98 -29.89
N LYS A 192 33.59 29.29 -30.62
CA LYS A 192 33.09 27.96 -30.23
C LYS A 192 34.23 26.93 -30.18
N LEU A 193 35.10 26.93 -31.19
CA LEU A 193 36.29 26.06 -31.24
C LEU A 193 37.22 26.33 -30.06
N HIS A 194 37.46 27.59 -29.72
CA HIS A 194 38.28 27.98 -28.58
C HIS A 194 37.72 27.41 -27.28
N GLU A 195 36.40 27.50 -27.07
CA GLU A 195 35.76 26.90 -25.90
C GLU A 195 35.93 25.39 -25.86
N ILE A 196 35.71 24.69 -26.98
CA ILE A 196 35.88 23.24 -27.09
C ILE A 196 37.32 22.85 -26.71
N ILE A 197 38.32 23.53 -27.26
CA ILE A 197 39.74 23.24 -26.96
C ILE A 197 40.06 23.53 -25.49
N ARG A 198 39.55 24.63 -24.93
CA ARG A 198 39.75 24.97 -23.51
C ARG A 198 39.21 23.86 -22.61
N ARG A 199 37.99 23.36 -22.88
CA ARG A 199 37.37 22.27 -22.13
C ARG A 199 38.14 20.95 -22.24
N ILE A 200 38.67 20.63 -23.42
CA ILE A 200 39.59 19.48 -23.58
C ILE A 200 40.81 19.65 -22.68
N GLY A 201 41.40 20.85 -22.63
CA GLY A 201 42.54 21.17 -21.76
C GLY A 201 42.24 21.09 -20.27
N ASP A 202 41.03 21.48 -19.88
CA ASP A 202 40.52 21.42 -18.49
C ASP A 202 40.13 19.98 -18.05
N GLY A 203 40.26 18.99 -18.95
CA GLY A 203 39.92 17.59 -18.66
C GLY A 203 38.42 17.31 -18.62
N GLN A 204 37.60 18.16 -19.22
CA GLN A 204 36.16 17.92 -19.38
C GLN A 204 35.90 16.92 -20.53
N PRO A 205 34.80 16.15 -20.48
CA PRO A 205 33.76 16.15 -19.42
C PRO A 205 34.07 15.24 -18.23
N GLU A 206 35.21 14.53 -18.21
CA GLU A 206 35.48 13.52 -17.17
C GLU A 206 35.62 14.14 -15.78
N THR A 207 36.26 15.31 -15.65
CA THR A 207 36.38 16.02 -14.38
C THR A 207 35.02 16.40 -13.80
N THR A 208 34.12 16.94 -14.62
CA THR A 208 32.76 17.31 -14.20
C THR A 208 31.93 16.09 -13.81
N ALA A 209 32.05 14.98 -14.53
CA ALA A 209 31.36 13.73 -14.19
C ALA A 209 31.82 13.16 -12.84
N ILE A 210 33.13 13.21 -12.55
CA ILE A 210 33.71 12.74 -11.28
C ILE A 210 33.24 13.62 -10.11
N GLU A 211 33.23 14.94 -10.27
CA GLU A 211 32.75 15.87 -9.24
C GLU A 211 31.27 15.70 -8.91
N GLN A 212 30.44 15.38 -9.92
CA GLN A 212 29.01 15.12 -9.72
C GLN A 212 28.74 13.78 -9.04
N ALA A 213 29.52 12.73 -9.35
CA ALA A 213 29.37 11.42 -8.72
C ALA A 213 29.89 11.37 -7.27
N GLY A 214 30.77 12.30 -6.88
CA GLY A 214 31.31 12.42 -5.53
C GLY A 214 30.49 13.26 -4.55
N ARG A 215 29.39 13.90 -5.00
CA ARG A 215 28.42 14.63 -4.16
C ARG A 215 27.20 13.79 -3.86
#